data_AF-A0A5B0S6G6-F1
#
_entry.id   AF-A0A5B0S6G6-F1
#
_cell.length_a   1.000
_cell.length_b   1.000
_cell.length_c   1.000
_cell.angle_alpha   90.00
_cell.angle_beta   90.00
_cell.angle_gamma   90.00
#
_symmetry.space_group_name_H-M   'P 1'
#
loop_
_entity.id
_entity.type
_entity.pdbx_description
1 polymer ?
#
loop_
_entity_poly.entity_id
_entity_poly.type
_entity_poly.pdbx_seq_one_letter_code
_entity_poly.pdbx_strand_id
1 'polypeptide(L)'
;MLPLRNILHSFRSLNHPSGYPLSRWNHRSYFFSTFVMVCILDLSILAFSISTLSLSWALPNPGEPTVRPSVVPPRAPQNNLTSPPASSPKLAPPPPKPASSSSTCKSVRVRKEWRTLSYEQQADYIKSIKCLVRLPSKLLGPSYRRWDDFEYVHCDLRKRLHTRPLFLPWHRYFTFVHEKILREECGFRGTVPYWNWTLDHKNITHSPVWSSDPVVGFGSNGSFFGPGSDPDDLDAGVVTDGAFARFPIYYPGRMMLQRNFHLDPPFAIPGYYLGSQW
;
A
#
# COMPACT_ATOMS: atom_id res chain seq x y z
N MET A 1 17.91 19.01 2.40
CA MET A 1 17.46 17.89 1.55
C MET A 1 18.23 16.65 1.99
N LEU A 2 17.56 15.61 2.50
CA LEU A 2 18.25 14.34 2.82
C LEU A 2 18.56 13.58 1.51
N PRO A 3 19.79 13.08 1.33
CA PRO A 3 20.16 12.32 0.13
C PRO A 3 19.31 11.05 0.02
N LEU A 4 18.96 10.64 -1.21
CA LEU A 4 18.08 9.49 -1.47
C LEU A 4 18.58 8.18 -0.83
N ARG A 5 19.90 8.05 -0.65
CA ARG A 5 20.50 6.99 0.14
C ARG A 5 19.90 6.94 1.54
N ASN A 6 19.65 8.07 2.20
CA ASN A 6 19.01 8.14 3.52
C ASN A 6 17.50 7.88 3.48
N ILE A 7 16.80 8.20 2.38
CA ILE A 7 15.36 7.90 2.23
C ILE A 7 15.16 6.39 2.05
N LEU A 8 15.97 5.76 1.19
CA LEU A 8 15.92 4.33 0.95
C LEU A 8 16.55 3.52 2.10
N HIS A 9 17.62 4.02 2.73
CA HIS A 9 18.14 3.45 3.98
C HIS A 9 17.22 3.68 5.18
N SER A 10 16.39 4.73 5.21
CA SER A 10 15.40 4.93 6.28
C SER A 10 14.39 3.78 6.32
N PHE A 11 14.10 3.14 5.18
CA PHE A 11 13.30 1.91 5.15
C PHE A 11 14.03 0.73 5.82
N ARG A 12 15.36 0.69 5.76
CA ARG A 12 16.22 -0.34 6.37
C ARG A 12 16.47 -0.12 7.87
N SER A 13 16.37 1.13 8.35
CA SER A 13 16.69 1.51 9.73
C SER A 13 15.64 1.10 10.77
N LEU A 14 14.49 0.56 10.36
CA LEU A 14 13.49 0.01 11.26
C LEU A 14 13.84 -1.47 11.58
N ASN A 15 14.73 -1.66 12.56
CA ASN A 15 15.10 -2.89 13.29
C ASN A 15 15.92 -3.99 12.55
N HIS A 16 17.25 -3.96 12.82
CA HIS A 16 18.31 -5.01 13.05
C HIS A 16 18.25 -6.41 12.37
N PRO A 17 19.31 -7.26 12.46
CA PRO A 17 20.75 -7.12 12.22
C PRO A 17 21.17 -7.92 10.94
N SER A 18 22.47 -7.93 10.64
CA SER A 18 23.12 -8.59 9.50
C SER A 18 22.86 -10.09 9.34
N GLY A 19 22.67 -10.52 8.09
CA GLY A 19 23.12 -11.83 7.57
C GLY A 19 22.14 -12.99 7.70
N TYR A 20 21.44 -13.32 6.61
CA TYR A 20 20.95 -14.67 6.33
C TYR A 20 21.09 -14.98 4.83
N PRO A 21 21.54 -16.19 4.46
CA PRO A 21 21.80 -16.55 3.07
C PRO A 21 20.50 -16.74 2.28
N LEU A 22 20.57 -16.38 0.99
CA LEU A 22 19.54 -16.60 -0.01
C LEU A 22 19.45 -18.09 -0.39
N SER A 23 18.74 -18.89 0.40
CA SER A 23 18.26 -20.18 -0.09
C SER A 23 16.96 -20.61 0.59
N ARG A 24 16.01 -21.04 -0.25
CA ARG A 24 14.63 -21.50 0.04
C ARG A 24 13.61 -20.43 0.46
N TRP A 25 12.89 -19.92 -0.53
CA TRP A 25 11.57 -19.32 -0.33
C TRP A 25 10.53 -20.16 -1.09
N ASN A 26 9.62 -20.81 -0.35
CA ASN A 26 8.54 -21.64 -0.88
C ASN A 26 7.56 -20.81 -1.73
N HIS A 27 7.14 -21.39 -2.86
CA HIS A 27 6.56 -20.74 -4.04
C HIS A 27 5.08 -20.32 -4.00
N ARG A 28 4.32 -20.51 -2.90
CA ARG A 28 2.86 -20.62 -3.06
C ARG A 28 1.99 -19.35 -2.92
N SER A 29 2.53 -18.14 -2.89
CA SER A 29 1.67 -16.94 -2.91
C SER A 29 2.47 -15.69 -3.28
N TYR A 30 2.41 -15.20 -4.51
CA TYR A 30 2.88 -13.83 -4.79
C TYR A 30 1.83 -12.98 -5.50
N PHE A 31 1.90 -11.69 -5.18
CA PHE A 31 0.85 -10.67 -5.23
C PHE A 31 1.33 -9.46 -6.03
N PHE A 32 0.41 -8.88 -6.79
CA PHE A 32 0.13 -7.45 -7.05
C PHE A 32 1.33 -6.49 -7.19
N SER A 33 1.70 -6.24 -8.45
CA SER A 33 2.59 -5.17 -8.89
C SER A 33 2.03 -3.77 -8.56
N THR A 34 2.95 -2.83 -8.33
CA THR A 34 2.80 -1.48 -7.75
C THR A 34 1.87 -0.52 -8.50
N PHE A 35 1.32 -0.91 -9.65
CA PHE A 35 0.25 -0.17 -10.31
C PHE A 35 -1.15 -0.46 -9.76
N VAL A 36 -1.33 -1.63 -9.14
CA VAL A 36 -2.63 -2.07 -8.61
C VAL A 36 -2.73 -1.83 -7.09
N MET A 37 -1.67 -1.30 -6.46
CA MET A 37 -1.59 -1.17 -5.01
C MET A 37 -2.31 0.05 -4.40
N VAL A 38 -3.32 0.56 -5.12
CA VAL A 38 -4.38 1.41 -4.58
C VAL A 38 -5.72 0.66 -4.52
N CYS A 39 -5.78 -0.59 -5.00
CA CYS A 39 -7.04 -1.32 -5.24
C CYS A 39 -7.41 -2.42 -4.23
N ILE A 40 -6.71 -2.57 -3.09
CA ILE A 40 -7.13 -3.51 -2.04
C ILE A 40 -7.40 -2.75 -0.74
N LEU A 41 -8.57 -2.10 -0.67
CA LEU A 41 -9.07 -1.56 0.61
C LEU A 41 -10.52 -1.87 0.96
N ASP A 42 -11.34 -2.52 0.12
CA ASP A 42 -12.78 -2.63 0.42
C ASP A 42 -13.38 -4.05 0.40
N LEU A 43 -12.67 -5.06 0.91
CA LEU A 43 -13.25 -6.39 1.16
C LEU A 43 -13.17 -6.86 2.63
N SER A 44 -12.66 -6.03 3.54
CA SER A 44 -12.62 -6.35 4.98
C SER A 44 -13.44 -5.38 5.85
N ILE A 45 -14.02 -4.33 5.27
CA ILE A 45 -14.76 -3.29 6.03
C ILE A 45 -16.29 -3.48 5.95
N LEU A 46 -16.82 -4.27 5.01
CA LEU A 46 -18.25 -4.59 4.97
C LEU A 46 -18.71 -5.70 5.95
N ALA A 47 -17.80 -6.39 6.63
CA ALA A 47 -18.16 -7.46 7.58
C ALA A 47 -18.35 -6.97 9.03
N PHE A 48 -18.17 -5.68 9.34
CA PHE A 48 -18.31 -5.14 10.70
C PHE A 48 -19.44 -4.10 10.88
N SER A 49 -20.32 -3.93 9.88
CA SER A 49 -21.43 -2.95 9.95
C SER A 49 -22.83 -3.57 10.08
N ILE A 50 -22.97 -4.87 10.38
CA ILE A 50 -24.28 -5.52 10.58
C ILE A 50 -24.35 -6.24 11.94
N SER A 51 -23.97 -5.59 13.04
CA SER A 51 -24.21 -6.13 14.39
C SER A 51 -24.48 -5.09 15.48
N THR A 52 -25.01 -3.91 15.15
CA THR A 52 -25.41 -2.93 16.19
C THR A 52 -26.79 -2.29 16.01
N LEU A 53 -27.68 -2.88 15.21
CA LEU A 53 -29.06 -2.40 15.07
C LEU A 53 -30.08 -3.51 15.36
N SER A 54 -30.24 -3.79 16.66
CA SER A 54 -31.39 -4.40 17.37
C SER A 54 -30.91 -4.51 18.82
N LEU A 55 -31.47 -3.91 19.86
CA LEU A 55 -32.85 -3.60 20.16
C LEU A 55 -32.98 -2.22 20.81
N SER A 56 -34.10 -1.60 20.49
CA SER A 56 -34.61 -0.34 21.00
C SER A 56 -34.90 -0.34 22.49
N TRP A 57 -34.80 0.86 23.04
CA TRP A 57 -35.18 1.31 24.36
C TRP A 57 -36.62 0.89 24.74
N ALA A 58 -36.78 0.15 25.82
CA ALA A 58 -38.05 0.02 26.52
C ALA A 58 -38.07 1.04 27.67
N LEU A 59 -38.96 2.03 27.58
CA LEU A 59 -39.28 2.92 28.70
C LEU A 59 -40.10 2.14 29.75
N PRO A 60 -39.83 2.26 31.05
CA PRO A 60 -40.65 1.64 32.09
C PRO A 60 -41.91 2.46 32.39
N ASN A 61 -43.06 1.78 32.52
CA ASN A 61 -44.26 2.33 33.16
C ASN A 61 -44.05 2.49 34.69
N PRO A 62 -44.70 3.45 35.34
CA PRO A 62 -44.52 3.73 36.76
C PRO A 62 -45.42 2.83 37.62
N GLY A 63 -44.82 2.13 38.59
CA GLY A 63 -45.56 1.52 39.70
C GLY A 63 -45.20 0.06 39.99
N GLU A 64 -44.14 -0.18 40.76
CA GLU A 64 -44.14 -1.04 41.96
C GLU A 64 -42.72 -1.19 42.56
N PRO A 65 -42.59 -1.34 43.89
CA PRO A 65 -41.33 -1.23 44.61
C PRO A 65 -40.58 -2.56 44.69
N THR A 66 -39.28 -2.56 44.36
CA THR A 66 -38.38 -3.71 44.59
C THR A 66 -37.29 -3.38 45.62
N VAL A 67 -37.34 -4.14 46.71
CA VAL A 67 -36.41 -4.16 47.85
C VAL A 67 -35.03 -4.66 47.40
N ARG A 68 -33.95 -3.97 47.79
CA ARG A 68 -32.55 -4.44 47.60
C ARG A 68 -31.99 -4.98 48.91
N PRO A 69 -31.36 -6.17 48.95
CA PRO A 69 -30.55 -6.60 50.08
C PRO A 69 -29.15 -5.94 50.05
N SER A 70 -28.70 -5.52 51.22
CA SER A 70 -27.41 -4.88 51.48
C SER A 70 -26.32 -5.93 51.70
N VAL A 71 -25.17 -5.80 51.03
CA VAL A 71 -23.97 -6.61 51.27
C VAL A 71 -22.88 -5.71 51.83
N VAL A 72 -22.45 -6.00 53.05
CA VAL A 72 -21.36 -5.31 53.78
C VAL A 72 -20.03 -6.00 53.49
N PRO A 73 -18.93 -5.29 53.17
CA PRO A 73 -17.60 -5.88 53.07
C PRO A 73 -16.86 -5.93 54.43
N PRO A 74 -15.98 -6.92 54.67
CA PRO A 74 -15.31 -7.11 55.96
C PRO A 74 -14.11 -6.17 56.16
N ARG A 75 -13.83 -5.88 57.44
CA ARG A 75 -12.82 -4.96 57.95
C ARG A 75 -11.41 -5.56 57.97
N ALA A 76 -10.41 -4.82 57.47
CA ALA A 76 -9.00 -5.18 57.56
C ALA A 76 -8.36 -4.75 58.91
N PRO A 77 -7.36 -5.50 59.43
CA PRO A 77 -6.68 -5.17 60.69
C PRO A 77 -5.65 -4.03 60.53
N GLN A 78 -5.60 -3.16 61.52
CA GLN A 78 -4.66 -2.04 61.62
C GLN A 78 -3.33 -2.50 62.22
N ASN A 79 -2.22 -2.32 61.49
CA ASN A 79 -0.88 -2.30 62.07
C ASN A 79 -0.22 -0.96 61.78
N ASN A 80 0.14 -0.25 62.85
CA ASN A 80 0.85 1.02 62.83
C ASN A 80 2.35 0.79 62.54
N LEU A 81 2.85 1.32 61.43
CA LEU A 81 4.27 1.66 61.28
C LEU A 81 4.40 3.10 60.77
N THR A 82 5.05 3.91 61.59
CA THR A 82 5.34 5.33 61.39
C THR A 82 6.34 5.53 60.24
N SER A 83 6.04 6.43 59.30
CA SER A 83 6.95 6.88 58.23
C SER A 83 7.21 8.40 58.37
N PRO A 84 8.42 8.91 58.07
CA PRO A 84 8.75 10.34 58.18
C PRO A 84 8.07 11.18 57.08
N PRO A 85 7.96 12.52 57.25
CA PRO A 85 7.15 13.36 56.36
C PRO A 85 7.79 13.46 54.97
N ALA A 86 7.06 12.98 53.95
CA ALA A 86 7.43 13.18 52.55
C ALA A 86 7.21 14.65 52.16
N SER A 87 8.28 15.30 51.74
CA SER A 87 8.23 16.62 51.11
C SER A 87 7.44 16.57 49.81
N SER A 88 6.52 17.52 49.61
CA SER A 88 5.72 17.63 48.39
C SER A 88 6.63 17.91 47.18
N PRO A 89 6.55 17.15 46.08
CA PRO A 89 7.31 17.48 44.88
C PRO A 89 6.72 18.74 44.23
N LYS A 90 7.56 19.77 44.06
CA LYS A 90 7.26 20.93 43.21
C LYS A 90 6.93 20.46 41.79
N LEU A 91 5.73 20.78 41.31
CA LEU A 91 5.34 20.57 39.91
C LEU A 91 6.34 21.28 38.99
N ALA A 92 6.92 20.54 38.04
CA ALA A 92 7.74 21.13 36.98
C ALA A 92 6.85 22.02 36.09
N PRO A 93 7.37 23.17 35.61
CA PRO A 93 6.63 24.01 34.68
C PRO A 93 6.34 23.25 33.38
N PRO A 94 5.18 23.54 32.74
CA PRO A 94 4.80 22.87 31.50
C PRO A 94 5.84 23.14 30.40
N PRO A 95 6.09 22.17 29.51
CA PRO A 95 7.02 22.35 28.42
C PRO A 95 6.60 23.56 27.55
N PRO A 96 7.56 24.35 27.05
CA PRO A 96 7.25 25.48 26.18
C PRO A 96 6.45 24.98 24.97
N LYS A 97 5.32 25.64 24.70
CA LYS A 97 4.49 25.37 23.53
C LYS A 97 5.40 25.40 22.30
N PRO A 98 5.39 24.36 21.44
CA PRO A 98 6.17 24.39 20.21
C PRO A 98 5.73 25.63 19.42
N ALA A 99 6.70 26.50 19.10
CA ALA A 99 6.45 27.67 18.27
C ALA A 99 5.77 27.18 16.99
N SER A 100 4.53 27.61 16.77
CA SER A 100 3.81 27.30 15.55
C SER A 100 4.47 28.06 14.40
N SER A 101 5.54 27.49 13.85
CA SER A 101 5.94 27.85 12.50
C SER A 101 4.82 27.36 11.58
N SER A 102 3.82 28.22 11.36
CA SER A 102 2.82 28.03 10.34
C SER A 102 3.50 28.20 8.98
N SER A 103 4.32 27.21 8.60
CA SER A 103 4.78 27.09 7.22
C SER A 103 3.53 26.92 6.38
N THR A 104 3.06 28.02 5.80
CA THR A 104 1.85 28.02 4.99
C THR A 104 2.17 27.24 3.74
N CYS A 105 1.39 26.19 3.45
CA CYS A 105 1.57 25.39 2.25
C CYS A 105 1.38 26.29 1.03
N LYS A 106 2.48 26.62 0.33
CA LYS A 106 2.44 27.54 -0.81
C LYS A 106 1.70 26.96 -2.01
N SER A 107 1.63 25.63 -2.11
CA SER A 107 0.99 24.93 -3.22
C SER A 107 0.61 23.51 -2.83
N VAL A 108 -0.64 23.12 -3.10
CA VAL A 108 -1.11 21.74 -2.95
C VAL A 108 -1.09 21.05 -4.31
N ARG A 109 -0.56 19.83 -4.36
CA ARG A 109 -0.58 19.00 -5.57
C ARG A 109 -1.79 18.07 -5.53
N VAL A 110 -2.58 18.09 -6.61
CA VAL A 110 -3.80 17.30 -6.74
C VAL A 110 -3.52 16.07 -7.60
N ARG A 111 -3.63 14.87 -7.02
CA ARG A 111 -3.60 13.62 -7.80
C ARG A 111 -4.90 13.48 -8.59
N LYS A 112 -4.79 13.06 -9.85
CA LYS A 112 -5.88 13.01 -10.81
C LYS A 112 -6.20 11.58 -11.22
N GLU A 113 -7.45 11.31 -11.54
CA GLU A 113 -7.88 10.03 -12.09
C GLU A 113 -7.34 9.90 -13.52
N TRP A 114 -6.90 8.71 -13.92
CA TRP A 114 -6.25 8.45 -15.21
C TRP A 114 -6.98 9.02 -16.45
N ARG A 115 -8.32 8.91 -16.50
CA ARG A 115 -9.18 9.40 -17.59
C ARG A 115 -9.31 10.91 -17.65
N THR A 116 -9.02 11.58 -16.53
CA THR A 116 -9.07 13.05 -16.45
C THR A 116 -7.77 13.70 -16.91
N LEU A 117 -6.73 12.90 -17.18
CA LEU A 117 -5.49 13.38 -17.78
C LEU A 117 -5.67 13.56 -19.29
N SER A 118 -5.03 14.58 -19.86
CA SER A 118 -4.86 14.66 -21.31
C SER A 118 -3.92 13.55 -21.81
N TYR A 119 -3.94 13.26 -23.11
CA TYR A 119 -3.04 12.28 -23.71
C TYR A 119 -1.57 12.61 -23.44
N GLU A 120 -1.18 13.89 -23.51
CA GLU A 120 0.18 14.36 -23.23
C GLU A 120 0.55 14.15 -21.76
N GLN A 121 -0.40 14.34 -20.83
CA GLN A 121 -0.17 14.10 -19.41
C GLN A 121 0.00 12.62 -19.10
N GLN A 122 -0.80 11.75 -19.74
CA GLN A 122 -0.64 10.30 -19.66
C GLN A 122 0.73 9.88 -20.23
N ALA A 123 1.11 10.42 -21.39
CA ALA A 123 2.38 10.14 -22.05
C ALA A 123 3.59 10.61 -21.20
N ASP A 124 3.51 11.79 -20.57
CA ASP A 124 4.56 12.31 -19.68
C ASP A 124 4.78 11.39 -18.46
N TYR A 125 3.70 10.85 -17.91
CA TYR A 125 3.79 9.88 -16.82
C TYR A 125 4.46 8.58 -17.25
N ILE A 126 4.01 7.96 -18.35
CA ILE A 126 4.59 6.72 -18.89
C ILE A 126 6.06 6.92 -19.27
N LYS A 127 6.39 8.05 -19.91
CA LYS A 127 7.77 8.43 -20.25
C LYS A 127 8.65 8.50 -19.00
N SER A 128 8.12 9.05 -17.91
CA SER A 128 8.86 9.17 -16.64
C SER A 128 9.11 7.80 -15.99
N ILE A 129 8.15 6.87 -16.06
CA ILE A 129 8.36 5.48 -15.63
C ILE A 129 9.45 4.81 -16.47
N LYS A 130 9.37 4.91 -17.79
CA LYS A 130 10.40 4.38 -18.71
C LYS A 130 11.78 5.03 -18.51
N CYS A 131 11.85 6.22 -17.93
CA CYS A 131 13.12 6.82 -17.53
C CYS A 131 13.72 6.09 -16.32
N LEU A 132 12.95 5.77 -15.27
CA LEU A 132 13.45 4.97 -14.12
C LEU A 132 13.97 3.60 -14.55
N VAL A 133 13.39 3.02 -15.60
CA VAL A 133 13.82 1.75 -16.19
C VAL A 133 15.19 1.87 -16.88
N ARG A 134 15.62 3.07 -17.26
CA ARG A 134 16.94 3.29 -17.90
C ARG A 134 18.02 3.73 -16.91
N LEU A 135 17.64 4.22 -15.75
CA LEU A 135 18.59 4.66 -14.72
C LEU A 135 19.16 3.46 -13.96
N PRO A 136 20.44 3.50 -13.54
CA PRO A 136 21.02 2.44 -12.73
C PRO A 136 20.42 2.43 -11.32
N SER A 137 20.24 1.23 -10.76
CA SER A 137 19.84 1.00 -9.38
C SER A 137 20.83 1.66 -8.40
N LYS A 138 20.31 2.13 -7.26
CA LYS A 138 21.11 2.69 -6.15
C LYS A 138 21.23 1.69 -5.00
N LEU A 139 20.47 0.58 -5.01
CA LEU A 139 20.42 -0.40 -3.93
C LEU A 139 21.00 -1.76 -4.31
N LEU A 140 20.79 -2.21 -5.56
CA LEU A 140 21.07 -3.56 -6.03
C LEU A 140 22.31 -3.66 -6.93
N GLY A 141 22.89 -2.53 -7.33
CA GLY A 141 24.08 -2.46 -8.18
C GLY A 141 23.77 -2.29 -9.68
N PRO A 142 24.80 -2.26 -10.54
CA PRO A 142 24.67 -1.81 -11.93
C PRO A 142 23.88 -2.76 -12.84
N SER A 143 23.68 -4.01 -12.45
CA SER A 143 22.87 -4.99 -13.20
C SER A 143 21.35 -4.78 -13.06
N TYR A 144 20.94 -3.85 -12.19
CA TYR A 144 19.56 -3.49 -11.90
C TYR A 144 19.30 -2.02 -12.19
N ARG A 145 18.02 -1.68 -12.28
CA ARG A 145 17.49 -0.37 -12.67
C ARG A 145 16.96 0.39 -11.46
N ARG A 146 16.81 1.71 -11.58
CA ARG A 146 16.15 2.52 -10.54
C ARG A 146 14.72 2.03 -10.28
N TRP A 147 14.03 1.56 -11.31
CA TRP A 147 12.73 0.91 -11.18
C TRP A 147 12.77 -0.30 -10.23
N ASP A 148 13.79 -1.15 -10.36
CA ASP A 148 13.93 -2.38 -9.57
C ASP A 148 14.22 -2.09 -8.07
N ASP A 149 14.71 -0.90 -7.72
CA ASP A 149 14.86 -0.47 -6.31
C ASP A 149 13.51 -0.44 -5.58
N PHE A 150 12.43 -0.04 -6.29
CA PHE A 150 11.09 0.02 -5.72
C PHE A 150 10.52 -1.38 -5.52
N GLU A 151 10.70 -2.26 -6.51
CA GLU A 151 10.32 -3.67 -6.42
C GLU A 151 11.02 -4.34 -5.23
N TYR A 152 12.34 -4.15 -5.12
CA TYR A 152 13.14 -4.71 -4.02
C TYR A 152 12.65 -4.25 -2.64
N VAL A 153 12.52 -2.94 -2.43
CA VAL A 153 12.09 -2.39 -1.12
C VAL A 153 10.69 -2.88 -0.75
N HIS A 154 9.78 -2.94 -1.72
CA HIS A 154 8.43 -3.44 -1.50
C HIS A 154 8.42 -4.93 -1.13
N CYS A 155 9.15 -5.76 -1.87
CA CYS A 155 9.27 -7.20 -1.63
C CYS A 155 9.93 -7.53 -0.28
N ASP A 156 11.03 -6.84 0.07
CA ASP A 156 11.77 -7.05 1.31
C ASP A 156 10.92 -6.76 2.56
N LEU A 157 10.13 -5.68 2.50
CA LEU A 157 9.30 -5.25 3.62
C LEU A 157 7.88 -5.84 3.63
N ARG A 158 7.48 -6.57 2.58
CA ARG A 158 6.12 -7.09 2.40
C ARG A 158 5.53 -7.71 3.67
N LYS A 159 6.23 -8.68 4.27
CA LYS A 159 5.76 -9.41 5.48
C LYS A 159 5.63 -8.53 6.72
N ARG A 160 6.37 -7.43 6.78
CA ARG A 160 6.36 -6.48 7.90
C ARG A 160 5.25 -5.42 7.75
N LEU A 161 4.73 -5.23 6.55
CA LEU A 161 3.83 -4.12 6.22
C LEU A 161 2.42 -4.56 5.85
N HIS A 162 2.25 -5.70 5.18
CA HIS A 162 0.93 -6.21 4.80
C HIS A 162 0.22 -6.80 6.01
N THR A 163 -1.09 -6.58 6.10
CA THR A 163 -1.94 -6.96 7.25
C THR A 163 -1.47 -6.39 8.59
N ARG A 164 -0.78 -5.25 8.57
CA ARG A 164 -0.27 -4.52 9.76
C ARG A 164 -0.78 -3.07 9.81
N PRO A 165 -0.77 -2.42 10.98
CA PRO A 165 -1.16 -1.00 11.12
C PRO A 165 -0.34 -0.03 10.25
N LEU A 166 0.90 -0.40 9.91
CA LEU A 166 1.78 0.41 9.06
C LEU A 166 1.45 0.32 7.57
N PHE A 167 0.51 -0.55 7.15
CA PHE A 167 0.17 -0.74 5.75
C PHE A 167 -0.15 0.59 5.04
N LEU A 168 -1.18 1.31 5.51
CA LEU A 168 -1.62 2.56 4.89
C LEU A 168 -0.56 3.69 4.91
N PRO A 169 0.04 4.04 6.06
CA PRO A 169 1.02 5.13 6.09
C PRO A 169 2.28 4.80 5.28
N TRP A 170 2.72 3.55 5.27
CA TRP A 170 3.88 3.15 4.47
C TRP A 170 3.61 3.26 2.97
N HIS A 171 2.48 2.76 2.47
CA HIS A 171 2.16 2.87 1.03
C HIS A 171 1.93 4.32 0.60
N ARG A 172 1.33 5.15 1.47
CA ARG A 172 1.24 6.60 1.24
C ARG A 172 2.63 7.22 1.07
N TYR A 173 3.56 6.91 1.97
CA TYR A 173 4.93 7.41 1.89
C TYR A 173 5.68 6.83 0.67
N PHE A 174 5.50 5.56 0.36
CA PHE A 174 6.10 4.90 -0.80
C PHE A 174 5.67 5.57 -2.12
N THR A 175 4.38 5.83 -2.32
CA THR A 175 3.90 6.56 -3.51
C THR A 175 4.39 8.00 -3.56
N PHE A 176 4.55 8.67 -2.41
CA PHE A 176 5.14 10.00 -2.33
C PHE A 176 6.61 9.99 -2.76
N VAL A 177 7.39 9.02 -2.27
CA VAL A 177 8.81 8.86 -2.64
C VAL A 177 8.95 8.52 -4.13
N HIS A 178 8.11 7.62 -4.65
CA HIS A 178 8.07 7.31 -6.08
C HIS A 178 7.80 8.55 -6.93
N GLU A 179 6.76 9.33 -6.59
CA GLU A 179 6.48 10.59 -7.26
C GLU A 179 7.67 11.55 -7.17
N LYS A 180 8.25 11.73 -5.99
CA LYS A 180 9.42 12.60 -5.79
C LYS A 180 10.57 12.22 -6.72
N ILE A 181 10.89 10.93 -6.81
CA ILE A 181 11.97 10.41 -7.66
C ILE A 181 11.66 10.61 -9.15
N LEU A 182 10.42 10.39 -9.60
CA LEU A 182 10.01 10.70 -10.98
C LEU A 182 10.28 12.17 -11.32
N ARG A 183 10.03 13.10 -10.39
CA ARG A 183 10.30 14.53 -10.62
C ARG A 183 11.77 14.86 -10.60
N GLU A 184 12.49 14.35 -9.60
CA GLU A 184 13.90 14.71 -9.35
C GLU A 184 14.86 14.06 -10.36
N GLU A 185 14.60 12.81 -10.77
CA GLU A 185 15.51 12.05 -11.66
C GLU A 185 15.02 11.98 -13.10
N CYS A 186 13.70 12.13 -13.34
CA CYS A 186 13.11 11.99 -14.67
C CYS A 186 12.36 13.24 -15.17
N GLY A 187 12.38 14.34 -14.40
CA GLY A 187 11.78 15.61 -14.82
C GLY A 187 10.26 15.62 -14.88
N PHE A 188 9.58 14.65 -14.28
CA PHE A 188 8.11 14.57 -14.25
C PHE A 188 7.50 15.83 -13.66
N ARG A 189 6.55 16.45 -14.37
CA ARG A 189 5.89 17.70 -13.92
C ARG A 189 4.49 17.49 -13.37
N GLY A 190 3.86 16.37 -13.70
CA GLY A 190 2.53 16.00 -13.23
C GLY A 190 2.50 15.50 -11.78
N THR A 191 1.42 14.80 -11.44
CA THR A 191 1.24 14.03 -10.20
C THR A 191 1.01 12.57 -10.57
N VAL A 192 1.41 11.63 -9.71
CA VAL A 192 1.10 10.21 -9.94
C VAL A 192 -0.42 10.06 -10.05
N PRO A 193 -0.94 9.56 -11.19
CA PRO A 193 -2.37 9.36 -11.37
C PRO A 193 -2.88 8.22 -10.48
N TYR A 194 -4.19 8.18 -10.28
CA TYR A 194 -4.85 7.01 -9.70
C TYR A 194 -5.80 6.39 -10.71
N TRP A 195 -6.01 5.09 -10.58
CA TRP A 195 -7.02 4.35 -11.32
C TRP A 195 -8.27 4.22 -10.45
N ASN A 196 -9.40 4.77 -10.92
CA ASN A 196 -10.68 4.57 -10.26
C ASN A 196 -11.32 3.25 -10.71
N TRP A 197 -10.97 2.16 -10.02
CA TRP A 197 -11.45 0.80 -10.32
C TRP A 197 -12.97 0.64 -10.19
N THR A 198 -13.66 1.50 -9.44
CA THR A 198 -15.12 1.43 -9.29
C THR A 198 -15.85 1.64 -10.62
N LEU A 199 -15.24 2.35 -11.58
CA LEU A 199 -15.78 2.56 -12.92
C LEU A 199 -15.61 1.31 -13.82
N ASP A 200 -14.70 0.41 -13.45
CA ASP A 200 -14.23 -0.70 -14.28
C ASP A 200 -14.57 -2.08 -13.70
N HIS A 201 -15.12 -2.15 -12.49
CA HIS A 201 -15.31 -3.41 -11.74
C HIS A 201 -16.09 -4.49 -12.51
N LYS A 202 -17.01 -4.12 -13.39
CA LYS A 202 -17.77 -5.07 -14.23
C LYS A 202 -16.94 -5.63 -15.37
N ASN A 203 -16.08 -4.79 -15.95
CA ASN A 203 -15.22 -5.19 -17.05
C ASN A 203 -13.92 -4.38 -17.01
N ILE A 204 -12.95 -4.94 -16.30
CA ILE A 204 -11.65 -4.30 -16.13
C ILE A 204 -10.96 -4.08 -17.48
N THR A 205 -11.14 -4.98 -18.44
CA THR A 205 -10.45 -4.92 -19.74
C THR A 205 -10.84 -3.70 -20.58
N HIS A 206 -11.97 -3.05 -20.27
CA HIS A 206 -12.42 -1.82 -20.92
C HIS A 206 -11.83 -0.55 -20.27
N SER A 207 -11.09 -0.68 -19.15
CA SER A 207 -10.44 0.47 -18.53
C SER A 207 -9.38 1.04 -19.47
N PRO A 208 -9.31 2.37 -19.67
CA PRO A 208 -8.28 3.00 -20.48
C PRO A 208 -6.88 2.90 -19.84
N VAL A 209 -6.78 2.46 -18.59
CA VAL A 209 -5.49 2.04 -18.00
C VAL A 209 -4.93 0.85 -18.79
N TRP A 210 -5.75 -0.15 -19.10
CA TRP A 210 -5.33 -1.39 -19.78
C TRP A 210 -5.43 -1.30 -21.31
N SER A 211 -5.41 -0.08 -21.85
CA SER A 211 -5.39 0.16 -23.29
C SER A 211 -4.14 -0.45 -23.94
N SER A 212 -4.29 -0.87 -25.19
CA SER A 212 -3.20 -1.32 -26.07
C SER A 212 -2.42 -0.16 -26.71
N ASP A 213 -2.80 1.10 -26.43
CA ASP A 213 -2.11 2.29 -26.95
C ASP A 213 -0.60 2.25 -26.59
N PRO A 214 0.31 2.35 -27.58
CA PRO A 214 1.74 2.15 -27.38
C PRO A 214 2.44 3.28 -26.60
N VAL A 215 1.77 4.41 -26.38
CA VAL A 215 2.31 5.59 -25.70
C VAL A 215 1.73 5.71 -24.30
N VAL A 216 0.42 5.53 -24.15
CA VAL A 216 -0.28 5.80 -22.88
C VAL A 216 -0.83 4.55 -22.20
N GLY A 217 -1.06 3.46 -22.94
CA GLY A 217 -1.66 2.24 -22.40
C GLY A 217 -0.69 1.40 -21.57
N PHE A 218 -1.17 0.77 -20.49
CA PHE A 218 -0.38 -0.17 -19.68
C PHE A 218 -0.31 -1.58 -20.27
N GLY A 219 -0.83 -1.74 -21.49
CA GLY A 219 -1.00 -3.02 -22.16
C GLY A 219 -2.29 -3.72 -21.71
N SER A 220 -2.83 -4.54 -22.59
CA SER A 220 -4.06 -5.30 -22.40
C SER A 220 -3.76 -6.65 -21.73
N ASN A 221 -4.55 -7.68 -22.03
CA ASN A 221 -4.35 -9.01 -21.47
C ASN A 221 -3.03 -9.64 -21.98
N GLY A 222 -2.48 -10.56 -21.20
CA GLY A 222 -1.41 -11.42 -21.69
C GLY A 222 -1.89 -12.32 -22.82
N SER A 223 -1.05 -12.52 -23.84
CA SER A 223 -1.42 -13.32 -25.03
C SER A 223 -0.34 -14.30 -25.48
N PHE A 224 0.85 -14.28 -24.89
CA PHE A 224 1.96 -15.16 -25.27
C PHE A 224 2.38 -16.08 -24.12
N PHE A 225 2.35 -17.39 -24.39
CA PHE A 225 2.63 -18.47 -23.44
C PHE A 225 3.89 -19.30 -23.83
N GLY A 226 5.02 -18.63 -24.13
CA GLY A 226 6.29 -19.28 -24.47
C GLY A 226 7.30 -19.36 -23.31
N PRO A 227 8.55 -19.81 -23.53
CA PRO A 227 9.53 -19.98 -22.45
C PRO A 227 9.67 -18.72 -21.56
N GLY A 228 9.31 -18.85 -20.29
CA GLY A 228 9.23 -17.73 -19.32
C GLY A 228 7.82 -17.24 -19.01
N SER A 229 6.78 -17.69 -19.72
CA SER A 229 5.39 -17.61 -19.28
C SER A 229 5.11 -18.72 -18.27
N ASP A 230 4.59 -18.32 -17.12
CA ASP A 230 4.02 -19.16 -16.08
C ASP A 230 4.89 -20.33 -15.52
N PRO A 231 5.80 -20.06 -14.58
CA PRO A 231 6.42 -21.06 -13.71
C PRO A 231 5.58 -21.43 -12.46
N ASP A 232 4.42 -20.80 -12.22
CA ASP A 232 3.68 -20.88 -10.95
C ASP A 232 2.17 -21.27 -11.10
N ASP A 233 1.74 -21.79 -12.27
CA ASP A 233 0.36 -22.22 -12.63
C ASP A 233 -0.73 -21.13 -12.46
N LEU A 234 -0.51 -19.92 -12.99
CA LEU A 234 -1.43 -18.78 -12.91
C LEU A 234 -2.07 -18.35 -14.24
N ASP A 235 -1.83 -19.14 -15.29
CA ASP A 235 -2.38 -19.00 -16.65
C ASP A 235 -2.19 -17.59 -17.23
N ALA A 236 -1.05 -16.96 -16.93
CA ALA A 236 -0.76 -15.59 -17.35
C ALA A 236 0.14 -15.53 -18.58
N GLY A 237 -0.32 -14.81 -19.60
CA GLY A 237 0.45 -14.56 -20.81
C GLY A 237 1.32 -13.30 -20.69
N VAL A 238 2.39 -13.23 -21.49
CA VAL A 238 3.18 -12.00 -21.62
C VAL A 238 2.33 -10.90 -22.24
N VAL A 239 2.43 -9.68 -21.69
CA VAL A 239 1.82 -8.47 -22.25
C VAL A 239 2.58 -8.07 -23.51
N THR A 240 1.90 -8.06 -24.66
CA THR A 240 2.53 -7.86 -25.97
C THR A 240 2.20 -6.53 -26.63
N ASP A 241 1.37 -5.70 -26.00
CA ASP A 241 0.92 -4.40 -26.49
C ASP A 241 1.04 -3.30 -25.42
N GLY A 242 0.59 -2.09 -25.78
CA GLY A 242 0.72 -0.93 -24.92
C GLY A 242 2.16 -0.43 -24.76
N ALA A 243 2.33 0.58 -23.91
CA ALA A 243 3.61 1.18 -23.66
C ALA A 243 4.61 0.25 -22.96
N PHE A 244 4.15 -0.80 -22.31
CA PHE A 244 4.95 -1.80 -21.62
C PHE A 244 4.94 -3.17 -22.30
N ALA A 245 4.70 -3.21 -23.62
CA ALA A 245 4.86 -4.42 -24.41
C ALA A 245 6.23 -5.08 -24.17
N ARG A 246 6.22 -6.37 -23.84
CA ARG A 246 7.42 -7.17 -23.54
C ARG A 246 8.33 -6.51 -22.49
N PHE A 247 7.73 -5.89 -21.47
CA PHE A 247 8.47 -5.24 -20.41
C PHE A 247 9.21 -6.26 -19.55
N PRO A 248 10.55 -6.18 -19.44
CA PRO A 248 11.29 -7.13 -18.62
C PRO A 248 11.28 -6.70 -17.15
N ILE A 249 10.98 -7.67 -16.29
CA ILE A 249 11.06 -7.59 -14.84
C ILE A 249 12.39 -8.24 -14.42
N TYR A 250 13.16 -7.55 -13.59
CA TYR A 250 14.49 -8.02 -13.15
C TYR A 250 14.47 -8.52 -11.71
N TYR A 251 13.54 -8.05 -10.88
CA TYR A 251 13.39 -8.42 -9.48
C TYR A 251 11.95 -8.89 -9.21
N PRO A 252 11.72 -9.95 -8.40
CA PRO A 252 12.70 -10.78 -7.69
C PRO A 252 13.39 -11.83 -8.59
N GLY A 253 12.97 -11.96 -9.84
CA GLY A 253 13.56 -12.84 -10.84
C GLY A 253 13.40 -12.25 -12.25
N ARG A 254 14.21 -12.74 -13.20
CA ARG A 254 14.14 -12.28 -14.59
C ARG A 254 12.97 -12.93 -15.31
N MET A 255 11.97 -12.13 -15.65
CA MET A 255 10.78 -12.56 -16.41
C MET A 255 10.24 -11.40 -17.25
N MET A 256 9.20 -11.67 -18.03
CA MET A 256 8.44 -10.63 -18.73
C MET A 256 7.15 -10.34 -17.96
N LEU A 257 6.72 -9.07 -17.98
CA LEU A 257 5.42 -8.65 -17.44
C LEU A 257 4.31 -9.53 -18.00
N GLN A 258 3.57 -10.16 -17.10
CA GLN A 258 2.49 -11.09 -17.41
C GLN A 258 1.17 -10.60 -16.83
N ARG A 259 0.08 -10.93 -17.53
CA ARG A 259 -1.25 -10.52 -17.13
C ARG A 259 -2.29 -11.55 -17.53
N ASN A 260 -3.22 -11.79 -16.62
CA ASN A 260 -4.42 -12.57 -16.91
C ASN A 260 -5.65 -11.89 -16.31
N PHE A 261 -6.59 -11.47 -17.16
CA PHE A 261 -7.92 -10.98 -16.76
C PHE A 261 -9.01 -12.06 -16.77
N HIS A 262 -8.67 -13.27 -17.20
CA HIS A 262 -9.55 -14.43 -17.23
C HIS A 262 -9.13 -15.37 -16.09
N LEU A 263 -9.77 -15.25 -14.92
CA LEU A 263 -9.57 -16.24 -13.88
C LEU A 263 -10.38 -17.49 -14.17
N ASP A 264 -9.85 -18.64 -13.77
CA ASP A 264 -10.59 -19.89 -13.77
C ASP A 264 -11.50 -20.02 -12.54
N PRO A 265 -12.55 -20.87 -12.62
CA PRO A 265 -13.34 -21.25 -11.45
C PRO A 265 -12.47 -21.77 -10.30
N PRO A 266 -12.75 -21.46 -9.02
CA PRO A 266 -13.95 -20.77 -8.50
C PRO A 266 -13.82 -19.24 -8.46
N PHE A 267 -12.71 -18.67 -8.91
CA PHE A 267 -12.48 -17.23 -8.85
C PHE A 267 -13.14 -16.48 -10.01
N ALA A 268 -13.54 -17.19 -11.07
CA ALA A 268 -14.41 -16.69 -12.11
C ALA A 268 -15.82 -16.39 -11.56
N ILE A 269 -16.19 -15.11 -11.47
CA ILE A 269 -17.57 -14.68 -11.16
C ILE A 269 -18.21 -14.20 -12.48
N PRO A 270 -19.31 -14.81 -12.94
CA PRO A 270 -19.97 -14.42 -14.19
C PRO A 270 -20.26 -12.91 -14.25
N GLY A 271 -19.81 -12.25 -15.31
CA GLY A 271 -19.97 -10.80 -15.49
C GLY A 271 -18.98 -9.92 -14.72
N TYR A 272 -17.96 -10.51 -14.09
CA TYR A 272 -16.86 -9.80 -13.45
C TYR A 272 -15.52 -10.30 -13.98
N TYR A 273 -14.57 -9.38 -14.11
CA TYR A 273 -13.20 -9.69 -14.52
C TYR A 273 -12.26 -9.36 -13.38
N LEU A 274 -11.55 -10.37 -12.90
CA LEU A 274 -10.52 -10.23 -11.89
C LEU A 274 -9.16 -10.40 -12.58
N GLY A 275 -8.22 -9.50 -12.31
CA GLY A 275 -6.88 -9.54 -12.90
C GLY A 275 -5.86 -10.12 -11.93
N SER A 276 -5.04 -11.07 -12.38
CA SER A 276 -3.74 -11.36 -11.77
C SER A 276 -2.63 -10.70 -12.61
N GLN A 277 -1.61 -10.16 -11.93
CA GLN A 277 -0.46 -9.51 -12.57
C GLN A 277 0.83 -9.99 -11.91
N TRP A 278 1.82 -10.29 -12.74
CA TRP A 278 3.18 -10.64 -12.36
C TRP A 278 4.17 -9.73 -13.06
#